data_AF-A0A7J3XYF5-F1
#
_entry.id   AF-A0A7J3XYF5-F1
#
_cell.length_a   1.000
_cell.length_b   1.000
_cell.length_c   1.000
_cell.angle_alpha   90.00
_cell.angle_beta   90.00
_cell.angle_gamma   90.00
#
_symmetry.space_group_name_H-M   'P 1'
#
loop_
_entity.id
_entity.type
_entity.pdbx_description
1 polymer ?
#
loop_
_entity_poly.entity_id
_entity_poly.type
_entity_poly.pdbx_seq_one_letter_code
_entity_poly.pdbx_strand_id
1 'polypeptide(L)' 'MSSMVSEYASLWRDSLKILEDAYIGGRYLAKTYERVDVEKALRAVEELFRVIEVVEHNVFS' A
#
# COMPACT_ATOMS: atom_id res chain seq x y z
N MET A 1 10.43 -15.87 -1.33
CA MET A 1 9.52 -15.12 -0.42
C MET A 1 10.06 -13.74 -0.05
N SER A 2 11.20 -13.64 0.65
CA SER A 2 11.77 -12.32 1.03
C SER A 2 12.03 -11.39 -0.16
N SER A 3 12.45 -11.94 -1.31
CA SER A 3 12.68 -11.15 -2.54
C SER A 3 11.43 -10.45 -3.07
N MET A 4 10.28 -11.13 -3.10
CA MET A 4 9.03 -10.59 -3.65
C MET A 4 8.47 -9.44 -2.81
N VAL A 5 8.49 -9.59 -1.48
CA VAL A 5 8.08 -8.51 -0.56
C VAL A 5 9.04 -7.33 -0.66
N SER A 6 10.35 -7.59 -0.80
CA SER A 6 11.35 -6.53 -0.94
C SER A 6 11.23 -5.79 -2.27
N GLU A 7 10.97 -6.49 -3.37
CA GLU A 7 10.69 -5.90 -4.69
C GLU A 7 9.41 -5.07 -4.66
N TYR A 8 8.33 -5.59 -4.08
CA TYR A 8 7.10 -4.82 -3.90
C TYR A 8 7.34 -3.55 -3.09
N ALA A 9 7.98 -3.66 -1.91
CA ALA A 9 8.27 -2.52 -1.07
C ALA A 9 9.19 -1.50 -1.76
N SER A 10 10.07 -1.94 -2.67
CA SER A 10 10.91 -1.05 -3.47
C SER A 10 10.14 -0.36 -4.59
N LEU A 11 9.32 -1.11 -5.34
CA LEU A 11 8.51 -0.60 -6.46
C LEU A 11 7.40 0.34 -6.00
N TRP A 12 6.79 0.05 -4.85
CA TRP A 12 5.60 0.74 -4.34
C TRP A 12 5.88 1.63 -3.15
N ARG A 13 7.15 1.90 -2.83
CA ARG A 13 7.57 2.76 -1.70
C ARG A 13 6.78 4.07 -1.63
N ASP A 14 6.70 4.77 -2.76
CA ASP A 14 6.03 6.08 -2.83
C ASP A 14 4.51 5.95 -2.63
N SER A 15 3.91 4.89 -3.15
CA SER A 15 2.49 4.60 -2.97
C SER A 15 2.15 4.15 -1.54
N LEU A 16 3.03 3.40 -0.89
CA LEU A 16 2.91 3.05 0.53
C LEU A 16 3.05 4.29 1.42
N LYS A 17 3.91 5.24 1.03
CA LYS A 17 4.01 6.54 1.70
C LYS A 17 2.70 7.33 1.63
N ILE A 18 1.94 7.23 0.52
CA ILE A 18 0.61 7.86 0.42
C ILE A 18 -0.33 7.28 1.49
N LEU A 19 -0.28 5.98 1.76
CA LEU A 19 -1.10 5.35 2.80
C LEU A 19 -0.70 5.82 4.21
N GLU A 20 0.60 5.92 4.47
CA GLU A 20 1.13 6.46 5.73
C GLU A 20 0.72 7.95 5.92
N ASP A 21 0.88 8.76 4.88
CA ASP A 21 0.50 10.17 4.89
C ASP A 21 -1.03 10.35 4.98
N ALA A 22 -1.81 9.42 4.44
CA ALA A 22 -3.27 9.39 4.60
C ALA A 22 -3.66 9.11 6.05
N TYR A 23 -2.99 8.15 6.69
CA TYR A 23 -3.20 7.82 8.10
C TYR A 23 -2.84 9.00 9.02
N ILE A 24 -1.67 9.61 8.82
CA ILE A 24 -1.21 10.72 9.65
C ILE A 24 -2.08 11.95 9.39
N GLY A 25 -2.28 12.27 8.11
CA GLY A 25 -2.99 13.45 7.69
C GLY A 25 -4.47 13.43 8.07
N GLY A 26 -5.15 12.28 8.01
CA GLY A 26 -6.57 12.20 8.38
C GLY A 26 -6.80 12.24 9.89
N ARG A 27 -5.79 11.94 10.71
CA ARG A 27 -5.94 11.81 12.17
C ARG A 27 -5.30 12.93 12.97
N TYR A 28 -4.23 13.52 12.44
CA TYR A 28 -3.41 14.46 13.21
C TYR A 28 -3.19 15.79 12.50
N LEU A 29 -3.57 15.91 11.22
CA LEU A 29 -3.44 17.15 10.45
C LEU A 29 -4.83 17.57 9.92
N ALA A 30 -5.06 18.87 9.73
CA ALA A 30 -6.26 19.35 9.05
C ALA A 30 -6.09 19.24 7.52
N LYS A 31 -5.79 18.04 7.03
CA LYS A 31 -5.48 17.80 5.61
C LYS A 31 -6.75 17.47 4.84
N THR A 32 -6.97 18.17 3.73
CA THR A 32 -8.00 17.82 2.75
C THR A 32 -7.40 16.91 1.68
N TYR A 33 -8.14 15.89 1.26
CA TYR A 33 -7.71 14.94 0.24
C TYR A 33 -8.47 15.19 -1.06
N GLU A 34 -7.77 15.14 -2.18
CA GLU A 34 -8.40 15.17 -3.49
C GLU A 34 -8.77 13.76 -3.94
N ARG A 35 -9.72 13.68 -4.89
CA ARG A 35 -10.14 12.40 -5.46
C ARG A 35 -8.95 11.58 -5.99
N VAL A 36 -7.97 12.24 -6.61
CA VAL A 36 -6.78 11.58 -7.17
C VAL A 36 -5.93 10.90 -6.08
N ASP A 37 -5.88 11.45 -4.88
CA ASP A 37 -5.15 10.87 -3.75
C ASP A 37 -5.81 9.56 -3.32
N VAL A 38 -7.15 9.57 -3.24
CA VAL A 38 -7.95 8.40 -2.89
C VAL A 38 -7.79 7.30 -3.94
N GLU A 39 -7.84 7.62 -5.22
CA GLU A 39 -7.66 6.64 -6.31
C GLU A 39 -6.26 6.02 -6.32
N LYS A 40 -5.21 6.77 -5.92
CA LYS A 40 -3.87 6.22 -5.75
C LYS A 40 -3.79 5.28 -4.56
N ALA A 41 -4.37 5.66 -3.43
CA ALA A 41 -4.41 4.82 -2.23
C ALA A 41 -5.14 3.50 -2.48
N LEU A 42 -6.28 3.52 -3.16
CA LEU A 42 -7.04 2.32 -3.50
C LEU A 42 -6.24 1.33 -4.36
N ARG A 43 -5.56 1.82 -5.41
CA ARG A 43 -4.70 0.99 -6.26
C ARG A 43 -3.56 0.34 -5.48
N ALA A 44 -2.91 1.10 -4.60
CA ALA A 44 -1.83 0.57 -3.77
C ALA A 44 -2.31 -0.58 -2.85
N VAL A 45 -3.52 -0.44 -2.29
CA VAL A 45 -4.14 -1.47 -1.43
C VAL A 45 -4.52 -2.72 -2.22
N GLU A 46 -5.11 -2.57 -3.41
CA GLU A 46 -5.46 -3.73 -4.27
C GLU A 46 -4.24 -4.57 -4.61
N GLU A 47 -3.11 -3.95 -4.94
CA GLU A 47 -1.88 -4.69 -5.24
C GLU A 47 -1.24 -5.30 -4.00
N LEU A 48 -1.33 -4.63 -2.85
CA LEU A 48 -0.88 -5.21 -1.59
C LEU A 48 -1.62 -6.52 -1.28
N PHE A 49 -2.94 -6.55 -1.47
CA PHE A 49 -3.73 -7.77 -1.29
C PHE A 49 -3.27 -8.89 -2.22
N ARG A 50 -2.97 -8.60 -3.49
CA ARG A 50 -2.44 -9.62 -4.41
C ARG A 50 -1.11 -10.19 -3.94
N VAL A 51 -0.21 -9.37 -3.41
CA VAL A 51 1.07 -9.86 -2.86
C VAL A 51 0.83 -10.74 -1.64
N ILE A 52 -0.09 -10.34 -0.76
CA ILE A 52 -0.47 -11.12 0.42
C ILE A 52 -1.02 -12.49 -0.01
N GLU A 53 -1.98 -12.53 -0.93
CA GLU A 53 -2.57 -13.78 -1.45
C GLU A 53 -1.50 -14.73 -2.01
N VAL A 54 -0.56 -14.20 -2.81
CA VAL A 54 0.54 -15.01 -3.37
C VAL A 54 1.46 -15.53 -2.27
N VAL A 55 1.77 -14.73 -1.25
CA VAL A 55 2.59 -15.16 -0.12
C VAL A 55 1.85 -16.22 0.72
N GLU A 56 0.59 -15.99 1.03
CA GLU A 56 -0.23 -16.94 1.80
C GLU A 56 -0.33 -18.28 1.08
N HIS A 57 -0.62 -18.28 -0.22
CA HIS A 57 -0.68 -19.51 -1.01
C HIS A 57 0.66 -20.25 -0.99
N ASN A 58 1.79 -19.55 -1.13
CA ASN A 58 3.12 -20.17 -1.16
C ASN A 58 3.60 -20.71 0.21
N VAL A 59 3.06 -20.20 1.32
CA VAL A 59 3.48 -20.61 2.67
C VAL A 59 2.56 -21.69 3.23
N PHE A 60 1.26 -21.55 3.02
CA PHE A 60 0.24 -22.30 3.75
C PHE A 60 -0.53 -23.31 2.88
N SER A 61 -0.25 -23.40 1.58
CA SER A 61 -0.80 -24.43 0.69
C SER A 61 0.30 -25.26 0.05
#